data_AF-A0A3M1DRS3-F1
#
_entry.id   AF-A0A3M1DRS3-F1
#
_cell.length_a   1.000
_cell.length_b   1.000
_cell.length_c   1.000
_cell.angle_alpha   90.00
_cell.angle_beta   90.00
_cell.angle_gamma   90.00
#
_symmetry.space_group_name_H-M   'P 1'
#
loop_
_entity.id
_entity.type
_entity.pdbx_description
1 polymer ?
#
loop_
_entity_poly.entity_id
_entity_poly.type
_entity_poly.pdbx_seq_one_letter_code
_entity_poly.pdbx_strand_id
1 'polypeptide(L)'
;MSTSAPPATPSIPASRRSSIPPAAWTSSTRSSAPSASAPEAPSRPATPAGRSSPVPLLQLLFLFFAFLAPLAAAATGCAPPGPVETAPVQWVVDGDTVHLEDGRKLRLIGLDTPEIHHDGRPPEPYAIEARSRLQALIGPSRLVSLFPGRQPRDHYGRLLAHLYTPSGASLQAELLRQGLATLLVFPPNLTLLDCYREAEQEAREAGRGLWSLPEYRPVDAAAMDPARHDRGYRVIRGRIGKVGRSRDSLWLRMAPKLSLRILREDLKWFPESPEGWRGRQVEVRGMLYRSHGRLLMRLRHPAQVRLFTRTPVDKPVDNKPES
;
A
#
# COMPACT_ATOMS: atom_id res chain seq x y z
N MET A 1 58.55 -17.25 41.67
CA MET A 1 59.18 -16.76 40.43
C MET A 1 58.52 -17.49 39.27
N SER A 2 57.87 -16.87 38.31
CA SER A 2 57.49 -15.44 38.20
C SER A 2 56.17 -15.30 37.43
N THR A 3 55.39 -14.27 37.75
CA THR A 3 54.19 -13.89 37.02
C THR A 3 54.53 -13.17 35.71
N SER A 4 53.62 -13.21 34.74
CA SER A 4 53.67 -12.39 33.52
C SER A 4 52.28 -11.79 33.24
N ALA A 5 52.24 -10.60 32.65
CA ALA A 5 51.05 -9.75 32.54
C ALA A 5 50.60 -9.56 31.08
N PRO A 6 49.30 -9.25 30.83
CA PRO A 6 48.79 -9.01 29.48
C PRO A 6 49.21 -7.65 28.90
N PRO A 7 49.30 -7.51 27.56
CA PRO A 7 49.64 -6.25 26.88
C PRO A 7 48.48 -5.24 26.87
N ALA A 8 48.82 -3.95 26.72
CA ALA A 8 47.88 -2.83 26.80
C ALA A 8 47.41 -2.30 25.43
N THR A 9 46.30 -1.54 25.44
CA THR A 9 45.70 -0.88 24.27
C THR A 9 46.42 0.43 23.88
N PRO A 10 46.51 0.75 22.57
CA PRO A 10 46.93 2.08 22.11
C PRO A 10 45.75 3.07 22.13
N SER A 11 46.01 4.31 22.56
CA SER A 11 45.05 5.42 22.57
C SER A 11 45.37 6.44 21.46
N ILE A 12 44.33 7.05 20.88
CA ILE A 12 44.45 8.03 19.79
C ILE A 12 44.09 9.44 20.33
N PRO A 13 44.89 10.49 20.05
CA PRO A 13 44.75 11.79 20.70
C PRO A 13 43.64 12.68 20.12
N ALA A 14 43.10 13.57 20.95
CA ALA A 14 42.07 14.54 20.56
C ALA A 14 42.64 15.95 20.36
N SER A 15 42.40 16.53 19.18
CA SER A 15 42.46 17.98 18.93
C SER A 15 41.62 18.31 17.68
N ARG A 16 41.14 19.53 17.43
CA ARG A 16 41.33 20.81 18.14
C ARG A 16 40.06 21.66 17.96
N ARG A 17 39.76 22.55 18.91
CA ARG A 17 38.67 23.54 18.73
C ARG A 17 39.07 24.60 17.71
N SER A 18 38.09 25.11 16.97
CA SER A 18 38.10 26.48 16.44
C SER A 18 36.83 27.19 16.90
N SER A 19 36.92 28.48 17.20
CA SER A 19 35.86 29.26 17.82
C SER A 19 36.16 30.75 17.72
N ILE A 20 35.26 31.54 17.14
CA ILE A 20 35.22 33.01 17.20
C ILE A 20 33.74 33.46 17.11
N PRO A 21 33.31 34.55 17.77
CA PRO A 21 31.89 34.83 18.01
C PRO A 21 31.43 36.16 17.35
N PRO A 22 30.76 37.16 17.98
CA PRO A 22 29.58 37.77 17.34
C PRO A 22 29.67 39.29 17.05
N ALA A 23 28.71 39.80 16.28
CA ALA A 23 28.36 41.22 16.23
C ALA A 23 26.86 41.39 15.89
N ALA A 24 26.31 42.59 16.11
CA ALA A 24 24.90 42.92 15.91
C ALA A 24 24.73 44.38 15.44
N TRP A 25 23.48 44.85 15.29
CA TRP A 25 23.05 46.18 14.82
C TRP A 25 23.24 46.35 13.29
N THR A 26 22.38 47.07 12.55
CA THR A 26 21.70 48.35 12.84
C THR A 26 20.16 48.33 12.69
N SER A 27 19.51 49.50 12.81
CA SER A 27 18.07 49.68 13.01
C SER A 27 17.49 50.91 12.28
N SER A 28 16.15 50.99 12.22
CA SER A 28 15.33 52.08 11.62
C SER A 28 15.41 52.15 10.07
N THR A 29 14.51 52.79 9.33
CA THR A 29 13.38 53.75 9.56
C THR A 29 12.22 53.39 8.57
N ARG A 30 10.99 53.93 8.55
CA ARG A 30 10.10 54.75 9.44
C ARG A 30 8.72 54.82 8.73
N SER A 31 7.61 55.00 9.49
CA SER A 31 6.30 55.67 9.16
C SER A 31 5.85 55.82 7.67
N SER A 32 4.58 55.63 7.28
CA SER A 32 3.38 56.21 7.90
C SER A 32 2.05 55.59 7.42
N ALA A 33 1.02 55.66 8.27
CA ALA A 33 -0.39 55.87 7.88
C ALA A 33 -0.76 57.36 8.19
N PRO A 34 -1.90 57.96 7.78
CA PRO A 34 -3.26 57.47 8.08
C PRO A 34 -4.38 57.83 7.06
N SER A 35 -5.64 57.50 7.42
CA SER A 35 -6.89 58.25 7.09
C SER A 35 -7.39 58.34 5.63
N ALA A 36 -8.71 58.48 5.36
CA ALA A 36 -9.94 58.24 6.15
C ALA A 36 -11.20 58.32 5.24
N SER A 37 -12.38 58.10 5.84
CA SER A 37 -13.69 58.68 5.48
C SER A 37 -14.49 58.14 4.27
N ALA A 38 -15.69 57.61 4.59
CA ALA A 38 -16.93 57.79 3.80
C ALA A 38 -17.59 59.16 4.22
N PRO A 39 -18.74 59.65 3.68
CA PRO A 39 -19.99 58.89 3.42
C PRO A 39 -20.94 59.35 2.28
N GLU A 40 -22.04 58.60 2.14
CA GLU A 40 -23.42 58.99 1.74
C GLU A 40 -23.82 59.35 0.29
N ALA A 41 -25.15 59.38 0.08
CA ALA A 41 -25.88 59.39 -1.22
C ALA A 41 -26.83 60.62 -1.32
N PRO A 42 -27.78 60.76 -2.31
CA PRO A 42 -28.92 59.88 -2.61
C PRO A 42 -29.08 59.65 -4.16
N SER A 43 -30.21 59.38 -4.85
CA SER A 43 -31.65 59.34 -4.53
C SER A 43 -32.51 58.32 -5.33
N ARG A 44 -33.33 58.75 -6.32
CA ARG A 44 -34.53 58.07 -6.91
C ARG A 44 -34.96 58.73 -8.25
N PRO A 45 -35.95 58.23 -9.05
CA PRO A 45 -37.04 57.24 -8.81
C PRO A 45 -36.87 55.92 -9.62
N ALA A 46 -37.84 55.03 -9.95
CA ALA A 46 -39.32 55.01 -9.89
C ALA A 46 -39.93 53.58 -9.76
N THR A 47 -41.27 53.47 -9.84
CA THR A 47 -42.12 52.26 -9.80
C THR A 47 -42.62 51.85 -11.22
N PRO A 48 -43.16 50.63 -11.48
CA PRO A 48 -44.43 50.12 -10.92
C PRO A 48 -44.36 48.68 -10.34
N ALA A 49 -45.47 48.22 -9.75
CA ALA A 49 -45.53 47.02 -8.91
C ALA A 49 -46.17 45.79 -9.58
N GLY A 50 -45.66 44.60 -9.26
CA GLY A 50 -46.32 43.31 -9.51
C GLY A 50 -46.69 42.63 -8.19
N ARG A 51 -47.89 42.03 -8.10
CA ARG A 51 -48.33 41.26 -6.93
C ARG A 51 -47.68 39.87 -6.93
N SER A 52 -46.93 39.54 -5.89
CA SER A 52 -46.53 38.17 -5.57
C SER A 52 -47.12 37.74 -4.22
N SER A 53 -47.80 36.60 -4.20
CA SER A 53 -48.35 36.02 -2.97
C SER A 53 -47.23 35.45 -2.09
N PRO A 54 -47.30 35.56 -0.76
CA PRO A 54 -46.31 34.96 0.12
C PRO A 54 -46.50 33.43 0.16
N VAL A 55 -45.69 32.71 -0.62
CA VAL A 55 -45.53 31.26 -0.46
C VAL A 55 -44.81 31.01 0.89
N PRO A 56 -45.34 30.14 1.78
CA PRO A 56 -44.79 29.99 3.13
C PRO A 56 -43.39 29.36 3.10
N LEU A 57 -42.38 30.16 3.44
CA LEU A 57 -40.94 29.84 3.38
C LEU A 57 -40.48 28.69 4.31
N LEU A 58 -41.41 28.05 5.02
CA LEU A 58 -41.12 27.02 6.03
C LEU A 58 -41.07 25.59 5.46
N GLN A 59 -41.67 25.34 4.29
CA GLN A 59 -41.69 23.99 3.70
C GLN A 59 -40.40 23.62 2.94
N LEU A 60 -39.60 24.61 2.51
CA LEU A 60 -38.40 24.34 1.70
C LEU A 60 -37.21 23.82 2.53
N LEU A 61 -37.16 24.13 3.83
CA LEU A 61 -36.08 23.70 4.73
C LEU A 61 -36.13 22.20 5.05
N PHE A 62 -37.32 21.61 5.15
CA PHE A 62 -37.48 20.16 5.41
C PHE A 62 -37.04 19.29 4.23
N LEU A 63 -37.20 19.77 3.00
CA LEU A 63 -36.76 19.05 1.80
C LEU A 63 -35.24 19.12 1.58
N PHE A 64 -34.56 20.14 2.12
CA PHE A 64 -33.10 20.26 1.99
C PHE A 64 -32.33 19.41 3.02
N PHE A 65 -32.89 19.22 4.22
CA PHE A 65 -32.27 18.39 5.27
C PHE A 65 -32.42 16.87 5.02
N ALA A 66 -33.39 16.45 4.20
CA ALA A 66 -33.67 15.05 3.91
C ALA A 66 -32.66 14.36 2.97
N PHE A 67 -31.82 15.13 2.26
CA PHE A 67 -30.87 14.61 1.26
C PHE A 67 -29.39 14.59 1.72
N LEU A 68 -29.14 14.87 3.00
CA LEU A 68 -27.84 14.74 3.65
C LEU A 68 -27.79 13.56 4.63
N ALA A 69 -28.47 12.46 4.29
CA ALA A 69 -28.07 11.15 4.78
C ALA A 69 -26.67 10.87 4.21
N PRO A 70 -25.60 10.79 5.02
CA PRO A 70 -24.31 10.38 4.51
C PRO A 70 -24.47 8.95 4.00
N LEU A 71 -24.16 8.71 2.73
CA LEU A 71 -24.08 7.35 2.20
C LEU A 71 -22.83 6.69 2.78
N ALA A 72 -22.94 6.26 4.04
CA ALA A 72 -21.97 5.44 4.73
C ALA A 72 -21.92 4.11 3.98
N ALA A 73 -21.05 4.05 2.98
CA ALA A 73 -20.73 2.85 2.21
C ALA A 73 -20.21 1.81 3.20
N ALA A 74 -21.12 0.99 3.70
CA ALA A 74 -20.83 0.07 4.80
C ALA A 74 -19.76 -0.91 4.31
N ALA A 75 -18.59 -0.87 4.93
CA ALA A 75 -17.43 -1.69 4.58
C ALA A 75 -17.61 -3.16 5.02
N THR A 76 -18.77 -3.74 4.72
CA THR A 76 -19.24 -5.07 5.11
C THR A 76 -18.34 -6.18 4.60
N GLY A 77 -17.67 -5.98 3.47
CA GLY A 77 -16.65 -6.91 2.96
C GLY A 77 -15.42 -7.09 3.86
N CYS A 78 -15.23 -6.24 4.87
CA CYS A 78 -14.08 -6.28 5.79
C CYS A 78 -14.44 -6.71 7.23
N ALA A 79 -15.67 -7.15 7.49
CA ALA A 79 -16.09 -7.68 8.79
C ALA A 79 -15.65 -9.15 8.98
N PRO A 80 -15.62 -9.68 10.22
CA PRO A 80 -15.34 -11.10 10.47
C PRO A 80 -16.33 -12.03 9.73
N PRO A 81 -15.87 -12.96 8.86
CA PRO A 81 -16.75 -13.87 8.10
C PRO A 81 -17.42 -14.99 8.93
N GLY A 82 -17.23 -15.01 10.25
CA GLY A 82 -17.66 -16.08 11.14
C GLY A 82 -17.18 -15.86 12.58
N PRO A 83 -17.31 -16.87 13.46
CA PRO A 83 -16.91 -16.77 14.85
C PRO A 83 -15.45 -16.34 15.03
N VAL A 84 -15.22 -15.42 15.97
CA VAL A 84 -13.90 -14.93 16.35
C VAL A 84 -13.52 -15.42 17.74
N GLU A 85 -12.23 -15.66 17.94
CA GLU A 85 -11.63 -15.87 19.25
C GLU A 85 -11.09 -14.52 19.75
N THR A 86 -11.21 -14.19 21.04
CA THR A 86 -10.61 -12.97 21.61
C THR A 86 -9.33 -13.33 22.35
N ALA A 87 -8.23 -12.65 22.04
CA ALA A 87 -6.93 -12.89 22.66
C ALA A 87 -6.19 -11.58 23.00
N PRO A 88 -5.42 -11.53 24.10
CA PRO A 88 -4.53 -10.41 24.41
C PRO A 88 -3.20 -10.50 23.64
N VAL A 89 -2.75 -9.36 23.13
CA VAL A 89 -1.46 -9.18 22.45
C VAL A 89 -0.37 -8.83 23.46
N GLN A 90 0.62 -9.70 23.61
CA GLN A 90 1.79 -9.46 24.45
C GLN A 90 2.67 -8.33 23.88
N TRP A 91 2.97 -8.36 22.58
CA TRP A 91 3.69 -7.30 21.86
C TRP A 91 3.54 -7.41 20.34
N VAL A 92 3.82 -6.30 19.65
CA VAL A 92 3.86 -6.18 18.19
C VAL A 92 5.30 -6.23 17.72
N VAL A 93 5.61 -7.14 16.78
CA VAL A 93 6.98 -7.38 16.30
C VAL A 93 7.36 -6.35 15.24
N ASP A 94 6.54 -6.29 14.20
CA ASP A 94 6.71 -5.53 12.96
C ASP A 94 5.32 -5.06 12.48
N GLY A 95 5.14 -4.75 11.18
CA GLY A 95 3.85 -4.32 10.66
C GLY A 95 2.82 -5.44 10.45
N ASP A 96 3.21 -6.72 10.54
CA ASP A 96 2.37 -7.87 10.19
C ASP A 96 2.48 -9.10 11.10
N THR A 97 3.33 -9.06 12.13
CA THR A 97 3.53 -10.14 13.11
C THR A 97 3.31 -9.64 14.54
N VAL A 98 2.55 -10.40 15.33
CA VAL A 98 2.32 -10.16 16.76
C VAL A 98 2.58 -11.42 17.58
N HIS A 99 2.85 -11.24 18.87
CA HIS A 99 2.87 -12.31 19.87
C HIS A 99 1.66 -12.15 20.79
N LEU A 100 0.94 -13.25 21.05
CA LEU A 100 -0.14 -13.32 22.03
C LEU A 100 0.40 -13.77 23.40
N GLU A 101 -0.30 -13.45 24.49
CA GLU A 101 0.18 -13.75 25.85
C GLU A 101 0.25 -15.26 26.17
N ASP A 102 -0.52 -16.09 25.45
CA ASP A 102 -0.43 -17.55 25.49
C ASP A 102 0.77 -18.14 24.71
N GLY A 103 1.66 -17.29 24.20
CA GLY A 103 2.87 -17.67 23.48
C GLY A 103 2.66 -17.97 21.98
N ARG A 104 1.42 -17.89 21.45
CA ARG A 104 1.19 -17.99 20.00
C ARG A 104 1.83 -16.80 19.27
N LYS A 105 2.72 -17.11 18.33
CA LYS A 105 3.16 -16.16 17.29
C LYS A 105 2.12 -16.14 16.18
N LEU A 106 1.67 -14.95 15.78
CA LEU A 106 0.61 -14.75 14.80
C LEU A 106 1.10 -13.86 13.67
N ARG A 107 0.95 -14.33 12.42
CA ARG A 107 1.23 -13.56 11.19
C ARG A 107 -0.08 -13.20 10.51
N LEU A 108 -0.28 -11.90 10.27
CA LEU A 108 -1.45 -11.36 9.58
C LEU A 108 -1.57 -11.95 8.17
N ILE A 109 -2.75 -12.49 7.85
CA ILE A 109 -3.10 -12.94 6.49
C ILE A 109 -3.33 -11.74 5.57
N GLY A 110 -2.93 -11.87 4.32
CA GLY A 110 -3.39 -11.02 3.23
C GLY A 110 -2.56 -9.77 2.96
N LEU A 111 -1.56 -9.47 3.79
CA LEU A 111 -0.64 -8.35 3.57
C LEU A 111 0.84 -8.72 3.83
N ASP A 112 1.73 -7.86 3.33
CA ASP A 112 3.18 -7.88 3.56
C ASP A 112 3.62 -6.46 3.94
N THR A 113 4.34 -6.29 5.05
CA THR A 113 4.86 -4.99 5.50
C THR A 113 6.37 -4.85 5.30
N PRO A 114 6.90 -3.61 5.24
CA PRO A 114 8.34 -3.38 5.14
C PRO A 114 9.06 -3.89 6.39
N GLU A 115 10.23 -4.49 6.21
CA GLU A 115 10.91 -5.27 7.23
C GLU A 115 11.65 -4.41 8.27
N ILE A 116 11.61 -4.82 9.55
CA ILE A 116 12.40 -4.24 10.63
C ILE A 116 13.63 -5.11 10.86
N HIS A 117 14.71 -4.80 10.13
CA HIS A 117 15.95 -5.59 10.20
C HIS A 117 16.54 -5.64 11.62
N HIS A 118 16.61 -6.84 12.21
CA HIS A 118 17.16 -7.08 13.55
C HIS A 118 18.68 -7.32 13.57
N ASP A 119 19.35 -7.28 12.41
CA ASP A 119 20.79 -7.54 12.24
C ASP A 119 21.64 -6.24 12.20
N GLY A 120 21.07 -5.12 12.64
CA GLY A 120 21.73 -3.81 12.67
C GLY A 120 21.69 -3.03 11.35
N ARG A 121 21.10 -3.59 10.28
CA ARG A 121 20.74 -2.80 9.09
C ARG A 121 19.60 -1.82 9.42
N PRO A 122 19.50 -0.67 8.73
CA PRO A 122 18.36 0.23 8.92
C PRO A 122 17.05 -0.46 8.52
N PRO A 123 15.91 -0.12 9.16
CA PRO A 123 14.60 -0.63 8.77
C PRO A 123 14.21 -0.15 7.36
N GLU A 124 13.35 -0.90 6.68
CA GLU A 124 12.80 -0.49 5.39
C GLU A 124 11.84 0.72 5.53
N PRO A 125 11.68 1.57 4.50
CA PRO A 125 10.77 2.71 4.54
C PRO A 125 9.34 2.30 4.93
N TYR A 126 8.73 3.03 5.86
CA TYR A 126 7.43 2.74 6.50
C TYR A 126 7.35 1.52 7.43
N ALA A 127 8.45 0.79 7.69
CA ALA A 127 8.42 -0.38 8.59
C ALA A 127 8.05 -0.01 10.04
N ILE A 128 8.62 1.09 10.56
CA ILE A 128 8.37 1.58 11.92
C ILE A 128 6.95 2.13 12.03
N GLU A 129 6.48 2.82 10.99
CA GLU A 129 5.15 3.40 10.86
C GLU A 129 4.08 2.31 10.77
N ALA A 130 4.31 1.23 10.01
CA ALA A 130 3.42 0.08 9.93
C ALA A 130 3.26 -0.61 11.29
N ARG A 131 4.37 -0.90 11.98
CA ARG A 131 4.37 -1.45 13.34
C ARG A 131 3.64 -0.53 14.33
N SER A 132 3.93 0.77 14.29
CA SER A 132 3.33 1.77 15.19
C SER A 132 1.83 1.90 14.94
N ARG A 133 1.39 1.85 13.68
CA ARG A 133 -0.04 1.87 13.31
C ARG A 133 -0.75 0.59 13.76
N LEU A 134 -0.14 -0.58 13.60
CA LEU A 134 -0.68 -1.84 14.09
C LEU A 134 -0.84 -1.81 15.63
N GLN A 135 0.17 -1.35 16.36
CA GLN A 135 0.10 -1.15 17.81
C GLN A 135 -0.99 -0.14 18.21
N ALA A 136 -1.16 0.95 17.47
CA ALA A 136 -2.22 1.93 17.71
C ALA A 136 -3.63 1.39 17.41
N LEU A 137 -3.78 0.46 16.46
CA LEU A 137 -5.05 -0.22 16.16
C LEU A 137 -5.42 -1.29 17.20
N ILE A 138 -4.42 -1.99 17.73
CA ILE A 138 -4.56 -2.93 18.86
C ILE A 138 -4.95 -2.17 20.14
N GLY A 139 -4.45 -0.94 20.31
CA GLY A 139 -4.91 -0.02 21.35
C GLY A 139 -4.45 -0.38 22.77
N PRO A 140 -4.86 0.42 23.78
CA PRO A 140 -4.37 0.29 25.15
C PRO A 140 -4.86 -0.96 25.88
N SER A 141 -6.02 -1.52 25.50
CA SER A 141 -6.54 -2.77 26.07
C SER A 141 -5.80 -4.02 25.60
N ARG A 142 -5.07 -3.92 24.48
CA ARG A 142 -4.34 -5.03 23.81
C ARG A 142 -5.19 -6.25 23.40
N LEU A 143 -6.51 -6.20 23.56
CA LEU A 143 -7.42 -7.26 23.16
C LEU A 143 -7.75 -7.14 21.67
N VAL A 144 -7.51 -8.21 20.93
CA VAL A 144 -7.92 -8.36 19.52
C VAL A 144 -8.91 -9.51 19.37
N SER A 145 -9.81 -9.39 18.42
CA SER A 145 -10.57 -10.52 17.89
C SER A 145 -9.81 -11.12 16.71
N LEU A 146 -9.67 -12.44 16.66
CA LEU A 146 -8.95 -13.17 15.61
C LEU A 146 -9.84 -14.19 14.90
N PHE A 147 -9.72 -14.22 13.57
CA PHE A 147 -10.38 -15.18 12.68
C PHE A 147 -9.32 -15.98 11.92
N PRO A 148 -9.09 -17.27 12.22
CA PRO A 148 -8.05 -18.06 11.57
C PRO A 148 -8.27 -18.25 10.06
N GLY A 149 -7.17 -18.40 9.30
CA GLY A 149 -7.23 -18.75 7.89
C GLY A 149 -7.68 -20.20 7.65
N ARG A 150 -8.19 -20.47 6.43
CA ARG A 150 -8.53 -21.84 5.96
C ARG A 150 -7.37 -22.82 6.12
N GLN A 151 -6.14 -22.33 5.96
CA GLN A 151 -4.92 -22.96 6.47
C GLN A 151 -4.42 -22.11 7.65
N PRO A 152 -4.61 -22.54 8.91
CA PRO A 152 -4.36 -21.70 10.07
C PRO A 152 -2.89 -21.64 10.52
N ARG A 153 -1.96 -22.34 9.85
CA ARG A 153 -0.51 -22.27 10.16
C ARG A 153 0.38 -22.22 8.92
N ASP A 154 1.48 -21.49 9.04
CA ASP A 154 2.60 -21.54 8.10
C ASP A 154 3.63 -22.64 8.47
N HIS A 155 4.67 -22.81 7.65
CA HIS A 155 5.72 -23.80 7.87
C HIS A 155 6.70 -23.42 9.00
N TYR A 156 6.58 -22.23 9.60
CA TYR A 156 7.25 -21.86 10.84
C TYR A 156 6.36 -22.12 12.08
N GLY A 157 5.15 -22.67 11.87
CA GLY A 157 4.17 -22.95 12.93
C GLY A 157 3.40 -21.72 13.42
N ARG A 158 3.62 -20.52 12.85
CA ARG A 158 2.90 -19.29 13.23
C ARG A 158 1.41 -19.45 12.91
N LEU A 159 0.55 -18.92 13.78
CA LEU A 159 -0.88 -18.80 13.53
C LEU A 159 -1.11 -17.81 12.38
N LEU A 160 -1.86 -18.23 11.36
CA LEU A 160 -2.31 -17.37 10.27
C LEU A 160 -3.74 -16.94 10.56
N ALA A 161 -3.95 -15.64 10.78
CA ALA A 161 -5.27 -15.08 11.11
C ALA A 161 -5.51 -13.67 10.53
N HIS A 162 -6.79 -13.32 10.49
CA HIS A 162 -7.30 -11.96 10.30
C HIS A 162 -7.57 -11.35 11.69
N LEU A 163 -7.09 -10.13 11.95
CA LEU A 163 -7.31 -9.44 13.22
C LEU A 163 -8.28 -8.26 13.09
N TYR A 164 -9.04 -8.04 14.16
CA TYR A 164 -10.02 -6.97 14.28
C TYR A 164 -9.92 -6.33 15.66
N THR A 165 -10.32 -5.07 15.76
CA THR A 165 -10.63 -4.43 17.05
C THR A 165 -11.78 -5.17 17.74
N PRO A 166 -12.00 -4.99 19.07
CA PRO A 166 -13.20 -5.47 19.75
C PRO A 166 -14.52 -4.92 19.17
N SER A 167 -14.46 -3.84 18.38
CA SER A 167 -15.58 -3.28 17.61
C SER A 167 -15.72 -3.85 16.18
N GLY A 168 -14.93 -4.87 15.81
CA GLY A 168 -15.03 -5.57 14.52
C GLY A 168 -14.32 -4.92 13.33
N ALA A 169 -13.57 -3.84 13.52
CA ALA A 169 -12.83 -3.18 12.43
C ALA A 169 -11.53 -3.92 12.10
N SER A 170 -11.34 -4.33 10.84
CA SER A 170 -10.16 -5.13 10.43
C SER A 170 -8.86 -4.31 10.41
N LEU A 171 -7.85 -4.82 11.12
CA LEU A 171 -6.51 -4.22 11.22
C LEU A 171 -5.78 -4.24 9.87
N GLN A 172 -5.83 -5.35 9.14
CA GLN A 172 -5.20 -5.48 7.83
C GLN A 172 -5.77 -4.53 6.77
N ALA A 173 -7.10 -4.39 6.73
CA ALA A 173 -7.74 -3.48 5.79
C ALA A 173 -7.28 -2.04 6.01
N GLU A 174 -7.08 -1.64 7.27
CA GLU A 174 -6.63 -0.29 7.60
C GLU A 174 -5.14 -0.04 7.36
N LEU A 175 -4.27 -1.03 7.59
CA LEU A 175 -2.84 -0.95 7.19
C LEU A 175 -2.68 -0.83 5.67
N LEU A 176 -3.45 -1.60 4.90
CA LEU A 176 -3.49 -1.52 3.44
C LEU A 176 -4.04 -0.17 2.96
N ARG A 177 -5.14 0.32 3.57
CA ARG A 177 -5.73 1.64 3.28
C ARG A 177 -4.77 2.79 3.47
N GLN A 178 -3.94 2.74 4.51
CA GLN A 178 -2.94 3.78 4.77
C GLN A 178 -1.68 3.63 3.90
N GLY A 179 -1.59 2.56 3.09
CA GLY A 179 -0.42 2.30 2.25
C GLY A 179 0.81 1.87 3.03
N LEU A 180 0.63 1.31 4.24
CA LEU A 180 1.70 0.83 5.11
C LEU A 180 2.04 -0.65 4.85
N ALA A 181 1.32 -1.30 3.95
CA ALA A 181 1.50 -2.69 3.54
C ALA A 181 1.16 -2.87 2.05
N THR A 182 1.58 -4.00 1.47
CA THR A 182 1.13 -4.46 0.14
C THR A 182 0.22 -5.69 0.26
N LEU A 183 -0.63 -5.96 -0.73
CA LEU A 183 -1.51 -7.13 -0.74
C LEU A 183 -0.72 -8.44 -0.99
N LEU A 184 -0.67 -9.32 0.00
CA LEU A 184 -0.01 -10.62 -0.06
C LEU A 184 -1.03 -11.74 -0.36
N VAL A 185 -1.11 -12.15 -1.62
CA VAL A 185 -2.09 -13.16 -2.04
C VAL A 185 -1.53 -14.58 -1.91
N PHE A 186 -1.92 -15.30 -0.85
CA PHE A 186 -1.46 -16.65 -0.55
C PHE A 186 -2.63 -17.65 -0.38
N PRO A 187 -3.03 -18.38 -1.44
CA PRO A 187 -4.07 -19.40 -1.34
C PRO A 187 -3.67 -20.55 -0.39
N PRO A 188 -4.60 -21.16 0.36
CA PRO A 188 -6.06 -21.01 0.28
C PRO A 188 -6.63 -19.86 1.15
N ASN A 189 -5.79 -19.04 1.79
CA ASN A 189 -6.21 -17.99 2.71
C ASN A 189 -6.65 -16.71 1.97
N LEU A 190 -7.79 -16.80 1.28
CA LEU A 190 -8.30 -15.77 0.37
C LEU A 190 -9.60 -15.09 0.86
N THR A 191 -10.08 -15.41 2.06
CA THR A 191 -11.45 -15.08 2.52
C THR A 191 -11.80 -13.58 2.50
N LEU A 192 -10.83 -12.70 2.76
CA LEU A 192 -10.99 -11.24 2.71
C LEU A 192 -10.23 -10.57 1.55
N LEU A 193 -9.88 -11.32 0.49
CA LEU A 193 -9.04 -10.84 -0.60
C LEU A 193 -9.60 -9.60 -1.30
N ASP A 194 -10.90 -9.55 -1.57
CA ASP A 194 -11.54 -8.44 -2.29
C ASP A 194 -11.54 -7.15 -1.46
N CYS A 195 -11.94 -7.21 -0.18
CA CYS A 195 -11.80 -6.12 0.80
C CYS A 195 -10.36 -5.59 0.87
N TYR A 196 -9.37 -6.48 0.97
CA TYR A 196 -7.97 -6.09 1.07
C TYR A 196 -7.43 -5.49 -0.24
N ARG A 197 -7.88 -5.98 -1.40
CA ARG A 197 -7.58 -5.38 -2.71
C ARG A 197 -8.19 -3.98 -2.82
N GLU A 198 -9.41 -3.77 -2.37
CA GLU A 198 -10.09 -2.47 -2.40
C GLU A 198 -9.37 -1.46 -1.50
N ALA A 199 -9.06 -1.82 -0.26
CA ALA A 199 -8.31 -0.96 0.66
C ALA A 199 -6.90 -0.60 0.12
N GLU A 200 -6.18 -1.57 -0.44
CA GLU A 200 -4.89 -1.32 -1.10
C GLU A 200 -5.04 -0.40 -2.33
N GLN A 201 -6.13 -0.55 -3.11
CA GLN A 201 -6.38 0.28 -4.29
C GLN A 201 -6.69 1.73 -3.92
N GLU A 202 -7.45 1.99 -2.83
CA GLU A 202 -7.60 3.35 -2.29
C GLU A 202 -6.23 4.01 -2.02
N ALA A 203 -5.30 3.25 -1.41
CA ALA A 203 -3.97 3.73 -1.07
C ALA A 203 -3.10 3.98 -2.30
N ARG A 204 -3.23 3.12 -3.33
CA ARG A 204 -2.53 3.24 -4.63
C ARG A 204 -2.99 4.48 -5.40
N GLU A 205 -4.29 4.74 -5.44
CA GLU A 205 -4.87 5.89 -6.14
C GLU A 205 -4.58 7.22 -5.43
N ALA A 206 -4.62 7.23 -4.10
CA ALA A 206 -4.27 8.39 -3.29
C ALA A 206 -2.75 8.54 -3.03
N GLY A 207 -1.90 7.67 -3.60
CA GLY A 207 -0.43 7.72 -3.46
C GLY A 207 0.08 7.62 -2.02
N ARG A 208 -0.67 6.95 -1.12
CA ARG A 208 -0.40 6.91 0.33
C ARG A 208 0.74 5.96 0.68
N GLY A 209 1.54 6.32 1.70
CA GLY A 209 2.60 5.47 2.24
C GLY A 209 3.58 4.98 1.17
N LEU A 210 3.75 3.67 1.09
CA LEU A 210 4.61 2.98 0.11
C LEU A 210 4.33 3.39 -1.34
N TRP A 211 3.08 3.71 -1.69
CA TRP A 211 2.68 4.08 -3.05
C TRP A 211 3.17 5.47 -3.50
N SER A 212 3.70 6.29 -2.57
CA SER A 212 4.42 7.53 -2.90
C SER A 212 5.82 7.25 -3.48
N LEU A 213 6.46 6.16 -3.04
CA LEU A 213 7.88 5.87 -3.26
C LEU A 213 8.16 5.40 -4.70
N PRO A 214 9.34 5.69 -5.27
CA PRO A 214 9.73 5.23 -6.61
C PRO A 214 9.64 3.72 -6.83
N GLU A 215 10.00 2.92 -5.81
CA GLU A 215 10.15 1.45 -5.88
C GLU A 215 8.83 0.72 -6.11
N TYR A 216 7.71 1.34 -5.73
CA TYR A 216 6.36 0.81 -5.85
C TYR A 216 5.64 1.28 -7.13
N ARG A 217 6.27 2.18 -7.91
CA ARG A 217 5.72 2.66 -9.18
C ARG A 217 5.84 1.56 -10.26
N PRO A 218 4.89 1.46 -11.20
CA PRO A 218 4.97 0.47 -12.28
C PRO A 218 6.14 0.73 -13.23
N VAL A 219 7.09 -0.19 -13.31
CA VAL A 219 8.27 -0.12 -14.22
C VAL A 219 8.04 -0.99 -15.47
N ASP A 220 8.60 -0.62 -16.61
CA ASP A 220 8.50 -1.46 -17.82
C ASP A 220 9.42 -2.69 -17.75
N ALA A 221 8.91 -3.84 -18.17
CA ALA A 221 9.60 -5.12 -18.22
C ALA A 221 10.90 -5.12 -19.04
N ALA A 222 11.01 -4.26 -20.06
CA ALA A 222 12.22 -4.13 -20.87
C ALA A 222 13.35 -3.39 -20.14
N ALA A 223 13.05 -2.58 -19.12
CA ALA A 223 14.03 -1.86 -18.31
C ALA A 223 14.63 -2.70 -17.16
N MET A 224 14.05 -3.87 -16.87
CA MET A 224 14.45 -4.75 -15.76
C MET A 224 15.72 -5.54 -16.08
N ASP A 225 16.74 -5.47 -15.21
CA ASP A 225 18.01 -6.15 -15.39
C ASP A 225 18.53 -6.84 -14.11
N PRO A 226 18.66 -8.18 -14.05
CA PRO A 226 19.18 -8.91 -12.89
C PRO A 226 20.64 -8.60 -12.48
N ALA A 227 21.31 -7.65 -13.14
CA ALA A 227 22.56 -7.05 -12.66
C ALA A 227 22.33 -5.81 -11.77
N ARG A 228 21.22 -5.07 -11.93
CA ARG A 228 20.94 -3.78 -11.27
C ARG A 228 20.34 -3.88 -9.86
N HIS A 229 20.55 -5.00 -9.17
CA HIS A 229 19.92 -5.33 -7.87
C HIS A 229 18.38 -5.36 -7.85
N ASP A 230 17.71 -5.42 -9.02
CA ASP A 230 16.25 -5.57 -9.16
C ASP A 230 15.70 -6.80 -8.39
N ARG A 231 15.18 -6.58 -7.18
CA ARG A 231 14.64 -7.60 -6.26
C ARG A 231 13.61 -6.99 -5.31
N GLY A 232 12.87 -7.84 -4.59
CA GLY A 232 11.86 -7.43 -3.61
C GLY A 232 10.50 -7.20 -4.26
N TYR A 233 9.58 -6.51 -3.58
CA TYR A 233 8.27 -6.19 -4.17
C TYR A 233 8.46 -5.27 -5.38
N ARG A 234 7.82 -5.60 -6.51
CA ARG A 234 7.79 -4.75 -7.71
C ARG A 234 6.43 -4.81 -8.38
N VAL A 235 6.05 -3.70 -9.02
CA VAL A 235 4.96 -3.63 -10.00
C VAL A 235 5.60 -3.49 -11.39
N ILE A 236 5.30 -4.40 -12.31
CA ILE A 236 5.92 -4.45 -13.63
C ILE A 236 4.84 -4.43 -14.72
N ARG A 237 4.99 -3.55 -15.71
CA ARG A 237 4.16 -3.49 -16.92
C ARG A 237 4.90 -4.10 -18.12
N GLY A 238 4.18 -4.73 -19.03
CA GLY A 238 4.78 -5.27 -20.26
C GLY A 238 3.86 -6.20 -21.02
N ARG A 239 4.34 -6.74 -22.15
CA ARG A 239 3.60 -7.70 -23.00
C ARG A 239 4.07 -9.13 -22.72
N ILE A 240 3.15 -10.10 -22.66
CA ILE A 240 3.54 -11.52 -22.59
C ILE A 240 4.02 -11.98 -23.98
N GLY A 241 5.33 -11.99 -24.21
CA GLY A 241 5.92 -12.34 -25.52
C GLY A 241 5.87 -13.84 -25.83
N LYS A 242 6.20 -14.71 -24.86
CA LYS A 242 6.15 -16.17 -25.02
C LYS A 242 5.53 -16.84 -23.79
N VAL A 243 4.69 -17.83 -24.05
CA VAL A 243 4.17 -18.80 -23.08
C VAL A 243 4.91 -20.13 -23.27
N GLY A 244 5.13 -20.89 -22.20
CA GLY A 244 5.66 -22.25 -22.25
C GLY A 244 5.39 -23.04 -20.96
N ARG A 245 5.38 -24.37 -21.04
CA ARG A 245 5.08 -25.27 -19.91
C ARG A 245 6.30 -26.08 -19.51
N SER A 246 6.41 -26.41 -18.23
CA SER A 246 7.22 -27.51 -17.69
C SER A 246 6.31 -28.53 -16.99
N ARG A 247 6.87 -29.62 -16.44
CA ARG A 247 6.12 -30.65 -15.69
C ARG A 247 5.22 -30.05 -14.59
N ASP A 248 5.74 -29.02 -13.93
CA ASP A 248 5.32 -28.43 -12.67
C ASP A 248 4.81 -26.99 -12.77
N SER A 249 5.05 -26.29 -13.88
CA SER A 249 4.83 -24.83 -14.00
C SER A 249 4.35 -24.39 -15.39
N LEU A 250 3.62 -23.29 -15.42
CA LEU A 250 3.42 -22.44 -16.59
C LEU A 250 4.35 -21.22 -16.49
N TRP A 251 5.01 -20.88 -17.60
CA TRP A 251 6.00 -19.80 -17.69
C TRP A 251 5.54 -18.74 -18.69
N LEU A 252 5.49 -17.48 -18.24
CA LEU A 252 5.10 -16.33 -19.05
C LEU A 252 6.30 -15.37 -19.17
N ARG A 253 6.89 -15.26 -20.36
CA ARG A 253 8.06 -14.40 -20.59
C ARG A 253 7.64 -13.00 -21.00
N MET A 254 8.00 -12.01 -20.18
CA MET A 254 7.77 -10.59 -20.47
C MET A 254 8.95 -9.93 -21.18
N ALA A 255 10.19 -10.29 -20.81
CA ALA A 255 11.41 -9.73 -21.41
C ALA A 255 12.51 -10.80 -21.52
N PRO A 256 13.65 -10.55 -22.19
CA PRO A 256 14.70 -11.55 -22.37
C PRO A 256 15.19 -12.17 -21.05
N LYS A 257 15.36 -11.34 -20.00
CA LYS A 257 15.83 -11.77 -18.67
C LYS A 257 14.71 -11.92 -17.62
N LEU A 258 13.47 -11.50 -17.90
CA LEU A 258 12.33 -11.54 -16.95
C LEU A 258 11.31 -12.63 -17.32
N SER A 259 10.83 -13.42 -16.35
CA SER A 259 9.78 -14.42 -16.58
C SER A 259 8.92 -14.67 -15.35
N LEU A 260 7.59 -14.73 -15.54
CA LEU A 260 6.62 -15.07 -14.50
C LEU A 260 6.47 -16.59 -14.45
N ARG A 261 6.24 -17.13 -13.25
CA ARG A 261 6.00 -18.56 -13.00
C ARG A 261 4.68 -18.73 -12.26
N ILE A 262 3.81 -19.58 -12.79
CA ILE A 262 2.60 -20.06 -12.13
C ILE A 262 2.80 -21.55 -11.89
N LEU A 263 2.70 -22.05 -10.67
CA LEU A 263 2.82 -23.50 -10.48
C LEU A 263 1.55 -24.21 -10.95
N ARG A 264 1.67 -25.48 -11.35
CA ARG A 264 0.53 -26.30 -11.80
C ARG A 264 -0.54 -26.45 -10.72
N GLU A 265 -0.14 -26.39 -9.45
CA GLU A 265 -1.03 -26.34 -8.27
C GLU A 265 -1.79 -25.00 -8.13
N ASP A 266 -1.23 -23.89 -8.63
CA ASP A 266 -1.81 -22.55 -8.55
C ASP A 266 -2.84 -22.32 -9.67
N LEU A 267 -2.71 -22.99 -10.82
CA LEU A 267 -3.56 -22.79 -12.01
C LEU A 267 -5.07 -22.92 -11.72
N LYS A 268 -5.46 -23.72 -10.72
CA LYS A 268 -6.86 -23.89 -10.27
C LYS A 268 -7.50 -22.60 -9.74
N TRP A 269 -6.71 -21.57 -9.42
CA TRP A 269 -7.19 -20.26 -8.97
C TRP A 269 -7.38 -19.24 -10.10
N PHE A 270 -7.04 -19.59 -11.35
CA PHE A 270 -7.15 -18.70 -12.50
C PHE A 270 -8.38 -19.11 -13.33
N PRO A 271 -9.46 -18.30 -13.39
CA PRO A 271 -10.68 -18.67 -14.09
C PRO A 271 -10.51 -18.65 -15.62
N GLU A 272 -9.72 -17.70 -16.15
CA GLU A 272 -9.17 -17.77 -17.50
C GLU A 272 -7.81 -18.48 -17.47
N SER A 273 -7.55 -19.41 -18.40
CA SER A 273 -6.21 -20.01 -18.55
C SER A 273 -5.18 -18.93 -18.91
N PRO A 274 -4.10 -18.75 -18.11
CA PRO A 274 -3.05 -17.77 -18.40
C PRO A 274 -2.26 -18.04 -19.69
N GLU A 275 -2.48 -19.18 -20.35
CA GLU A 275 -1.92 -19.48 -21.67
C GLU A 275 -2.47 -18.55 -22.75
N GLY A 276 -3.74 -18.13 -22.62
CA GLY A 276 -4.39 -17.17 -23.51
C GLY A 276 -3.85 -15.74 -23.38
N TRP A 277 -2.90 -15.48 -22.46
CA TRP A 277 -2.36 -14.14 -22.25
C TRP A 277 -1.24 -13.77 -23.24
N ARG A 278 -0.79 -14.68 -24.10
CA ARG A 278 0.23 -14.39 -25.13
C ARG A 278 -0.19 -13.19 -25.98
N GLY A 279 0.69 -12.18 -26.07
CA GLY A 279 0.44 -10.94 -26.79
C GLY A 279 -0.40 -9.90 -26.05
N ARG A 280 -1.04 -10.22 -24.91
CA ARG A 280 -1.72 -9.23 -24.07
C ARG A 280 -0.69 -8.35 -23.35
N GLN A 281 -1.04 -7.07 -23.18
CA GLN A 281 -0.37 -6.18 -22.25
C GLN A 281 -0.88 -6.47 -20.84
N VAL A 282 0.01 -6.48 -19.84
CA VAL A 282 -0.29 -6.79 -18.44
C VAL A 282 0.44 -5.83 -17.50
N GLU A 283 -0.12 -5.63 -16.30
CA GLU A 283 0.57 -5.15 -15.10
C GLU A 283 0.57 -6.31 -14.09
N VAL A 284 1.74 -6.64 -13.53
CA VAL A 284 1.90 -7.75 -12.58
C VAL A 284 2.64 -7.30 -11.33
N ARG A 285 2.35 -7.93 -10.20
CA ARG A 285 2.86 -7.49 -8.89
C ARG A 285 3.19 -8.63 -7.92
N GLY A 286 4.20 -8.38 -7.09
CA GLY A 286 4.65 -9.28 -6.03
C GLY A 286 6.18 -9.36 -5.97
N MET A 287 6.68 -10.40 -5.30
CA MET A 287 8.12 -10.55 -5.05
C MET A 287 8.90 -10.98 -6.29
N LEU A 288 9.83 -10.13 -6.69
CA LEU A 288 10.82 -10.33 -7.74
C LEU A 288 12.11 -10.90 -7.13
N TYR A 289 12.58 -12.03 -7.67
CA TYR A 289 13.77 -12.71 -7.17
C TYR A 289 14.67 -13.19 -8.32
N ARG A 290 15.98 -13.33 -8.05
CA ARG A 290 16.97 -13.79 -9.04
C ARG A 290 17.11 -15.32 -9.01
N SER A 291 17.11 -15.97 -10.17
CA SER A 291 17.39 -17.40 -10.30
C SER A 291 18.05 -17.68 -11.65
N HIS A 292 19.14 -18.45 -11.68
CA HIS A 292 19.84 -18.86 -12.91
C HIS A 292 20.13 -17.69 -13.88
N GLY A 293 20.57 -16.54 -13.34
CA GLY A 293 20.85 -15.32 -14.11
C GLY A 293 19.63 -14.52 -14.58
N ARG A 294 18.40 -14.96 -14.24
CA ARG A 294 17.12 -14.37 -14.65
C ARG A 294 16.40 -13.71 -13.47
N LEU A 295 15.48 -12.80 -13.77
CA LEU A 295 14.47 -12.29 -12.84
C LEU A 295 13.20 -13.13 -12.94
N LEU A 296 12.67 -13.56 -11.80
CA LEU A 296 11.45 -14.35 -11.68
C LEU A 296 10.46 -13.73 -10.69
N MET A 297 9.18 -13.89 -10.96
CA MET A 297 8.07 -13.57 -10.05
C MET A 297 7.09 -14.74 -10.03
N ARG A 298 6.68 -15.23 -8.85
CA ARG A 298 5.61 -16.24 -8.74
C ARG A 298 4.26 -15.54 -8.70
N LEU A 299 3.34 -15.97 -9.57
CA LEU A 299 1.92 -15.61 -9.46
C LEU A 299 1.16 -16.83 -8.93
N ARG A 300 0.45 -16.66 -7.82
CA ARG A 300 -0.39 -17.68 -7.17
C ARG A 300 -1.88 -17.54 -7.48
N HIS A 301 -2.29 -16.33 -7.87
CA HIS A 301 -3.68 -15.93 -8.00
C HIS A 301 -3.83 -14.80 -9.04
N PRO A 302 -4.96 -14.69 -9.78
CA PRO A 302 -5.20 -13.60 -10.73
C PRO A 302 -5.14 -12.19 -10.10
N ALA A 303 -5.39 -12.02 -8.80
CA ALA A 303 -5.29 -10.72 -8.10
C ALA A 303 -3.86 -10.10 -8.06
N GLN A 304 -2.84 -10.84 -8.51
CA GLN A 304 -1.50 -10.32 -8.78
C GLN A 304 -1.32 -9.77 -10.21
N VAL A 305 -2.38 -9.77 -11.03
CA VAL A 305 -2.34 -9.46 -12.46
C VAL A 305 -3.50 -8.56 -12.86
N ARG A 306 -3.21 -7.42 -13.47
CA ARG A 306 -4.18 -6.64 -14.23
C ARG A 306 -3.92 -6.82 -15.72
N LEU A 307 -4.84 -7.51 -16.40
CA LEU A 307 -4.81 -7.65 -17.85
C LEU A 307 -5.41 -6.39 -18.47
N PHE A 308 -4.72 -5.77 -19.42
CA PHE A 308 -5.33 -4.71 -20.22
C PHE A 308 -6.20 -5.33 -21.33
N THR A 309 -7.16 -4.56 -21.82
CA THR A 309 -7.85 -4.85 -23.09
C THR A 309 -6.84 -4.79 -24.25
N ARG A 310 -7.12 -5.51 -25.34
CA ARG A 310 -6.39 -5.26 -26.59
C ARG A 310 -6.94 -3.95 -27.14
N THR A 311 -6.12 -2.90 -27.20
CA THR A 311 -6.32 -1.87 -28.23
C THR A 311 -6.42 -2.61 -29.57
N PRO A 312 -7.43 -2.32 -30.41
CA PRO A 312 -7.36 -2.74 -31.81
C PRO A 312 -6.03 -2.24 -32.37
N VAL A 313 -5.25 -3.15 -32.97
CA VAL A 313 -4.10 -2.71 -33.77
C VAL A 313 -4.71 -2.12 -35.02
N ASP A 314 -4.40 -0.86 -35.31
CA ASP A 314 -4.85 -0.20 -36.54
C ASP A 314 -4.54 -1.11 -37.73
N LYS A 315 -5.52 -1.29 -38.62
CA LYS A 315 -5.29 -2.06 -39.84
C LYS A 315 -4.13 -1.40 -40.59
N PRO A 316 -3.20 -2.17 -41.18
CA PRO A 316 -2.30 -1.59 -42.16
C PRO A 316 -3.16 -0.94 -43.25
N VAL A 317 -2.90 0.33 -43.53
CA VAL A 317 -3.54 1.01 -44.66
C VAL A 317 -2.87 0.47 -45.90
N ASP A 318 -3.56 -0.41 -46.61
CA ASP A 318 -3.14 -0.92 -47.92
C ASP A 318 -3.19 0.22 -48.95
N ASN A 319 -2.16 1.09 -48.93
CA ASN A 319 -1.87 2.08 -49.96
C ASN A 319 -1.43 1.34 -51.23
N LYS A 320 -2.39 0.70 -51.90
CA LYS A 320 -2.24 0.26 -53.28
C LYS A 320 -2.16 1.52 -54.15
N PRO A 321 -1.08 1.73 -54.94
CA PRO A 321 -1.06 2.81 -55.91
C PRO A 321 -2.12 2.55 -56.99
N GLU A 322 -2.88 3.59 -57.34
CA GLU A 322 -3.67 3.58 -58.57
C GLU A 322 -2.74 3.67 -59.79
N SER A 323 -3.22 3.13 -60.91
CA SER A 323 -2.46 2.89 -62.16
C SER A 323 -3.09 3.62 -63.33
#